data_AF-A0AAE0RNA8-F1
#
_entry.id   AF-A0AAE0RNA8-F1
#
_cell.length_a   1.000
_cell.length_b   1.000
_cell.length_c   1.000
_cell.angle_alpha   90.00
_cell.angle_beta   90.00
_cell.angle_gamma   90.00
#
_symmetry.space_group_name_H-M   'P 1'
#
loop_
_entity.id
_entity.type
_entity.pdbx_description
1 polymer ?
#
loop_
_entity_poly.entity_id
_entity_poly.type
_entity_poly.pdbx_seq_one_letter_code
_entity_poly.pdbx_strand_id
1 'polypeptide(L)'
;MICDDAYSVSLIGTSDYFLTTTTAAHELAHNLGADHDGEGNAKSCRANDSFIMSPYEPVFTKDMPYSRNPWIFSNCSVDAFKNVSKSKRCLRSVGVVYNDMEWKNFMTKLPGQIFLPDEQCKIINGANSYFCGVCTLYVLPVRTSK
;
A
#
# COMPACT_ATOMS: atom_id res chain seq x y z
N MET A 1 -19.73 4.03 1.12
CA MET A 1 -19.77 5.46 1.49
C MET A 1 -19.32 6.38 0.36
N ILE A 2 -18.56 5.89 -0.62
CA ILE A 2 -17.95 6.66 -1.73
C ILE A 2 -18.88 7.58 -2.58
N CYS A 3 -20.20 7.43 -2.54
CA CYS A 3 -21.15 8.27 -3.29
C CYS A 3 -22.07 9.08 -2.38
N ASP A 4 -21.65 9.28 -1.13
CA ASP A 4 -22.34 10.11 -0.17
C ASP A 4 -21.47 11.33 0.11
N ASP A 5 -21.94 12.51 -0.27
CA ASP A 5 -21.16 13.75 -0.21
C ASP A 5 -20.75 14.12 1.23
N ALA A 6 -21.45 13.61 2.25
CA ALA A 6 -21.11 13.85 3.66
C ALA A 6 -20.08 12.85 4.20
N TYR A 7 -19.95 11.67 3.58
CA TYR A 7 -19.18 10.54 4.15
C TYR A 7 -18.11 9.98 3.20
N SER A 8 -17.95 10.52 1.99
CA SER A 8 -16.91 10.11 1.04
C SER A 8 -15.54 10.70 1.39
N VAL A 9 -15.09 10.44 2.62
CA VAL A 9 -13.81 10.91 3.17
C VAL A 9 -13.11 9.74 3.88
N SER A 10 -11.78 9.73 3.86
CA SER A 10 -10.93 8.81 4.61
C SER A 10 -9.92 9.62 5.41
N LEU A 11 -9.58 9.16 6.62
CA LEU A 11 -8.54 9.75 7.46
C LEU A 11 -7.39 8.75 7.59
N ILE A 12 -6.16 9.22 7.41
CA ILE A 12 -4.97 8.37 7.44
C ILE A 12 -3.99 8.96 8.44
N GLY A 13 -3.56 8.14 9.41
CA GLY A 13 -2.45 8.48 10.29
C GLY A 13 -1.11 8.21 9.62
N THR A 14 -0.16 9.14 9.70
CA THR A 14 1.14 9.04 9.01
C THR A 14 2.28 8.64 9.96
N SER A 15 2.03 7.78 10.95
CA SER A 15 3.10 7.27 11.84
C SER A 15 4.13 6.46 11.06
N ASP A 16 3.70 5.78 10.00
CA ASP A 16 4.50 4.84 9.22
C ASP A 16 4.52 5.27 7.75
N TYR A 17 5.38 6.24 7.44
CA TYR A 17 5.42 6.98 6.17
C TYR A 17 5.35 6.12 4.89
N PHE A 18 6.03 4.96 4.88
CA PHE A 18 6.04 4.08 3.70
C PHE A 18 4.89 3.07 3.67
N LEU A 19 4.19 2.87 4.79
CA LEU A 19 2.95 2.08 4.85
C LEU A 19 1.71 2.94 4.60
N THR A 20 1.84 4.26 4.67
CA THR A 20 0.76 5.23 4.44
C THR A 20 0.03 4.99 3.11
N THR A 21 0.70 4.52 2.04
CA THR A 21 0.03 4.16 0.77
C THR A 21 -0.86 2.93 0.90
N THR A 22 -0.43 1.93 1.68
CA THR A 22 -1.24 0.74 1.98
C THR A 22 -2.41 1.10 2.88
N THR A 23 -2.19 1.92 3.91
CA THR A 23 -3.26 2.45 4.78
C THR A 23 -4.26 3.27 3.96
N ALA A 24 -3.80 4.14 3.05
CA ALA A 24 -4.68 4.90 2.17
C ALA A 24 -5.56 3.98 1.31
N ALA A 25 -4.98 2.90 0.78
CA ALA A 25 -5.73 1.90 0.02
C ALA A 25 -6.75 1.15 0.90
N HIS A 26 -6.40 0.83 2.15
CA HIS A 26 -7.27 0.22 3.14
C HIS A 26 -8.50 1.09 3.44
N GLU A 27 -8.27 2.37 3.78
CA GLU A 27 -9.36 3.30 4.09
C GLU A 27 -10.24 3.60 2.88
N LEU A 28 -9.66 3.67 1.67
CA LEU A 28 -10.43 3.82 0.44
C LEU A 28 -11.30 2.58 0.17
N ALA A 29 -10.81 1.39 0.49
CA ALA A 29 -11.55 0.16 0.32
C ALA A 29 -12.76 0.07 1.26
N HIS A 30 -12.67 0.56 2.50
CA HIS A 30 -13.86 0.76 3.34
C HIS A 30 -14.89 1.69 2.69
N ASN A 31 -14.44 2.79 2.07
CA ASN A 31 -15.32 3.68 1.32
C ASN A 31 -16.03 2.97 0.16
N LEU A 32 -15.34 2.02 -0.47
CA LEU A 32 -15.82 1.09 -1.50
C LEU A 32 -16.56 -0.15 -0.96
N GLY A 33 -16.90 -0.15 0.33
CA GLY A 33 -17.79 -1.14 0.95
C GLY A 33 -17.13 -2.45 1.37
N ALA A 34 -15.80 -2.52 1.40
CA ALA A 34 -15.10 -3.67 1.97
C ALA A 34 -15.14 -3.63 3.51
N ASP A 35 -15.44 -4.77 4.12
CA ASP A 35 -15.21 -5.03 5.54
C ASP A 35 -13.76 -5.51 5.73
N HIS A 36 -13.25 -5.52 6.97
CA HIS A 36 -12.00 -6.21 7.26
C HIS A 36 -12.11 -7.71 6.90
N ASP A 37 -11.03 -8.27 6.38
CA ASP A 37 -10.93 -9.71 6.16
C ASP A 37 -11.10 -10.45 7.50
N GLY A 38 -12.03 -11.40 7.55
CA GLY A 38 -12.39 -12.15 8.76
C GLY A 38 -13.61 -11.60 9.50
N GLU A 39 -14.14 -10.44 9.09
CA GLU A 39 -15.26 -9.76 9.73
C GLU A 39 -16.45 -9.59 8.77
N GLY A 40 -17.63 -9.27 9.30
CA GLY A 40 -18.80 -8.88 8.50
C GLY A 40 -19.13 -9.81 7.33
N ASN A 41 -19.15 -9.23 6.13
CA ASN A 41 -19.37 -9.92 4.85
C ASN A 41 -18.09 -10.57 4.28
N ALA A 42 -16.94 -10.30 4.88
CA ALA A 42 -15.63 -10.81 4.48
C ALA A 42 -15.12 -11.95 5.39
N LYS A 43 -15.99 -12.57 6.21
CA LYS A 43 -15.66 -13.70 7.11
C LYS A 43 -15.00 -14.91 6.42
N SER A 44 -15.20 -15.08 5.12
CA SER A 44 -14.57 -16.17 4.35
C SER A 44 -13.10 -15.92 4.02
N CYS A 45 -12.65 -14.67 4.04
CA CYS A 45 -11.26 -14.29 3.89
C CYS A 45 -10.62 -14.24 5.28
N ARG A 46 -9.46 -14.85 5.48
CA ARG A 46 -8.85 -14.91 6.82
C ARG A 46 -8.08 -13.62 7.08
N ALA A 47 -8.30 -13.01 8.25
CA ALA A 47 -7.53 -11.87 8.73
C ALA A 47 -6.01 -12.12 8.65
N ASN A 48 -5.57 -13.34 9.01
CA ASN A 48 -4.15 -13.71 9.05
C ASN A 48 -3.51 -13.94 7.67
N ASP A 49 -4.27 -13.92 6.56
CA ASP A 49 -3.70 -13.99 5.22
C ASP A 49 -3.06 -12.65 4.79
N SER A 50 -3.15 -11.60 5.62
CA SER A 50 -2.39 -10.34 5.48
C SER A 50 -2.62 -9.61 4.15
N PHE A 51 -3.83 -9.70 3.59
CA PHE A 51 -4.26 -8.84 2.47
C PHE A 51 -4.46 -7.40 2.93
N ILE A 52 -4.64 -6.45 2.01
CA ILE A 52 -4.79 -5.02 2.34
C ILE A 52 -5.88 -4.78 3.41
N MET A 53 -7.00 -5.52 3.37
CA MET A 53 -8.11 -5.37 4.33
C MET A 53 -7.94 -6.23 5.59
N SER A 54 -6.76 -6.79 5.85
CA SER A 54 -6.44 -7.37 7.15
C SER A 54 -6.65 -6.32 8.26
N PRO A 55 -7.29 -6.67 9.39
CA PRO A 55 -7.41 -5.79 10.54
C PRO A 55 -6.08 -5.63 11.32
N TYR A 56 -5.03 -6.32 10.88
CA TYR A 56 -3.69 -6.29 11.47
C TYR A 56 -2.70 -5.60 10.56
N GLU A 57 -1.76 -4.87 11.17
CA GLU A 57 -0.61 -4.28 10.47
C GLU A 57 0.17 -5.35 9.69
N PRO A 58 0.61 -5.03 8.46
CA PRO A 58 1.35 -5.98 7.65
C PRO A 58 2.72 -6.27 8.27
N VAL A 59 3.00 -7.55 8.49
CA VAL A 59 4.28 -8.02 9.04
C VAL A 59 5.19 -8.46 7.90
N PHE A 60 6.30 -7.75 7.70
CA PHE A 60 7.28 -8.07 6.65
C PHE A 60 8.42 -8.90 7.23
N THR A 61 8.28 -10.23 7.19
CA THR A 61 9.41 -11.13 7.44
C THR A 61 9.66 -12.02 6.23
N LYS A 62 10.94 -12.31 5.98
CA LYS A 62 11.39 -13.17 4.87
C LYS A 62 10.68 -14.53 4.84
N ASP A 63 10.32 -15.04 6.02
CA ASP A 63 9.80 -16.39 6.21
C ASP A 63 8.26 -16.43 6.27
N MET A 64 7.57 -15.30 6.04
CA MET A 64 6.11 -15.28 6.07
C MET A 64 5.51 -15.76 4.73
N PRO A 65 4.59 -16.75 4.75
CA PRO A 65 3.96 -17.27 3.54
C PRO A 65 3.13 -16.23 2.77
N TYR A 66 2.75 -15.13 3.41
CA TYR A 66 1.89 -14.08 2.85
C TYR A 66 2.62 -12.76 2.60
N SER A 67 3.96 -12.76 2.53
CA SER A 67 4.79 -11.56 2.41
C SER A 67 4.47 -10.61 1.24
N ARG A 68 3.65 -11.04 0.26
CA ARG A 68 3.19 -10.21 -0.87
C ARG A 68 1.72 -9.77 -0.78
N ASN A 69 0.94 -10.37 0.09
CA ASN A 69 -0.47 -10.03 0.27
C ASN A 69 -0.72 -8.60 0.79
N PRO A 70 0.20 -7.94 1.54
CA PRO A 70 0.01 -6.57 2.00
C PRO A 70 -0.23 -5.52 0.91
N TRP A 71 0.00 -5.86 -0.36
CA TRP A 71 -0.23 -4.98 -1.51
C TRP A 71 -1.32 -5.50 -2.45
N ILE A 72 -2.13 -6.47 -2.02
CA ILE A 72 -3.18 -7.10 -2.82
C ILE A 72 -4.47 -7.14 -2.00
N PHE A 73 -5.60 -6.90 -2.66
CA PHE A 73 -6.93 -7.08 -2.06
C PHE A 73 -7.36 -8.55 -2.10
N SER A 74 -8.02 -9.01 -1.03
CA SER A 74 -8.65 -10.33 -0.99
C SER A 74 -9.80 -10.43 -2.01
N ASN A 75 -10.25 -11.66 -2.33
CA ASN A 75 -11.44 -11.84 -3.16
C ASN A 75 -12.71 -11.28 -2.51
N CYS A 76 -12.81 -11.30 -1.17
CA CYS A 76 -13.92 -10.68 -0.44
C CYS A 76 -13.99 -9.16 -0.69
N SER A 77 -12.84 -8.48 -0.61
CA SER A 77 -12.73 -7.05 -0.91
C SER A 77 -13.11 -6.75 -2.36
N VAL A 78 -12.58 -7.55 -3.30
CA VAL A 78 -12.89 -7.41 -4.73
C VAL A 78 -14.39 -7.57 -5.01
N ASP A 79 -15.06 -8.50 -4.34
CA ASP A 79 -16.50 -8.70 -4.50
C ASP A 79 -17.33 -7.55 -3.91
N ALA A 80 -16.89 -6.96 -2.80
CA ALA A 80 -17.48 -5.73 -2.28
C ALA A 80 -17.38 -4.57 -3.29
N PHE A 81 -16.20 -4.38 -3.91
CA PHE A 81 -15.99 -3.34 -4.93
C PHE A 81 -16.90 -3.54 -6.14
N LYS A 82 -17.06 -4.79 -6.61
CA LYS A 82 -17.99 -5.11 -7.70
C LYS A 82 -19.42 -4.74 -7.33
N ASN A 83 -19.84 -4.98 -6.09
CA ASN A 83 -21.19 -4.64 -5.63
C ASN A 83 -21.41 -3.12 -5.60
N VAL A 84 -20.42 -2.35 -5.14
CA VAL A 84 -20.47 -0.87 -5.21
C VAL A 84 -20.53 -0.39 -6.66
N SER A 85 -19.68 -0.92 -7.56
CA SER A 85 -19.68 -0.53 -8.98
C SER A 85 -21.02 -0.82 -9.68
N LYS A 86 -21.67 -1.95 -9.36
CA LYS A 86 -23.00 -2.29 -9.87
C LYS A 86 -24.09 -1.35 -9.32
N SER A 87 -24.04 -1.04 -8.03
CA SER A 87 -25.13 -0.36 -7.31
C SER A 87 -25.03 1.17 -7.31
N LYS A 88 -23.83 1.73 -7.46
CA LYS A 88 -23.58 3.18 -7.36
C LYS A 88 -23.28 3.79 -8.73
N ARG A 89 -23.82 4.99 -8.98
CA ARG A 89 -23.69 5.69 -10.26
C ARG A 89 -22.67 6.83 -10.27
N CYS A 90 -22.24 7.34 -9.10
CA CYS A 90 -21.34 8.49 -9.02
C CYS A 90 -19.95 8.22 -9.63
N LEU A 91 -19.53 6.95 -9.70
CA LEU A 91 -18.25 6.52 -10.28
C LEU A 91 -18.33 6.19 -11.78
N ARG A 92 -19.48 6.44 -12.45
CA ARG A 92 -19.67 6.09 -13.87
C ARG A 92 -19.21 7.17 -14.83
N SER A 93 -19.18 8.43 -14.41
CA SER A 93 -18.64 9.52 -15.21
C SER A 93 -17.12 9.42 -15.24
N VAL A 94 -16.54 9.55 -16.42
CA VAL A 94 -15.09 9.74 -16.55
C VAL A 94 -14.73 11.05 -15.86
N GLY A 95 -13.79 10.99 -14.91
CA GLY A 95 -13.31 12.18 -14.23
C GLY A 95 -12.64 13.14 -15.22
N VAL A 96 -12.85 14.44 -15.04
CA VAL A 96 -12.07 15.45 -15.77
C VAL A 96 -10.73 15.55 -15.07
N VAL A 97 -9.68 15.04 -15.70
CA VAL A 97 -8.32 15.24 -15.22
C VAL A 97 -7.89 16.63 -15.64
N TYR A 98 -7.66 17.52 -14.66
CA TYR A 98 -7.27 18.90 -14.92
C TYR A 98 -5.90 19.00 -15.63
N ASN A 99 -4.98 18.08 -15.31
CA ASN A 99 -3.67 18.00 -15.92
C ASN A 99 -3.16 16.55 -15.97
N ASP A 100 -3.25 15.91 -17.13
CA ASP A 100 -2.78 14.53 -17.36
C ASP A 100 -1.26 14.36 -17.19
N MET A 101 -0.49 15.45 -17.09
CA MET A 101 0.95 15.41 -16.84
C MET A 101 1.31 15.57 -15.36
N GLU A 102 0.38 16.02 -14.50
CA GLU A 102 0.65 16.27 -13.08
C GLU A 102 1.24 15.03 -12.40
N TRP A 103 0.63 13.87 -12.63
CA TRP A 103 1.05 12.61 -12.00
C TRP A 103 2.20 11.90 -12.73
N LYS A 104 2.40 12.19 -14.03
CA LYS A 104 3.38 11.45 -14.86
C LYS A 104 4.79 11.54 -14.29
N ASN A 105 5.17 12.72 -13.80
CA ASN A 105 6.51 12.93 -13.25
C ASN A 105 6.73 12.12 -11.95
N PHE A 106 5.70 11.98 -11.12
CA PHE A 106 5.76 11.25 -9.85
C PHE A 106 5.75 9.72 -10.02
N MET A 107 5.26 9.21 -11.15
CA MET A 107 5.16 7.77 -11.43
C MET A 107 6.35 7.20 -12.23
N THR A 108 7.41 8.00 -12.46
CA THR A 108 8.58 7.57 -13.26
C THR A 108 9.58 6.70 -12.50
N LYS A 109 9.56 6.76 -11.16
CA LYS A 109 10.49 6.06 -10.28
C LYS A 109 9.72 5.35 -9.17
N LEU A 110 10.17 4.16 -8.81
CA LEU A 110 9.67 3.47 -7.62
C LEU A 110 10.11 4.22 -6.35
N PRO A 111 9.34 4.18 -5.25
CA PRO A 111 9.72 4.84 -4.00
C PRO A 111 11.14 4.49 -3.53
N GLY A 112 11.57 3.23 -3.66
CA GLY A 112 12.92 2.79 -3.31
C GLY A 112 14.03 3.30 -4.24
N GLN A 113 13.70 3.87 -5.40
CA GLN A 113 14.64 4.58 -6.28
C GLN A 113 14.71 6.08 -5.97
N ILE A 114 13.76 6.60 -5.20
CA ILE A 114 13.69 8.00 -4.77
C ILE A 114 14.30 8.14 -3.37
N PHE A 115 13.94 7.24 -2.45
CA PHE A 115 14.40 7.20 -1.08
C PHE A 115 15.30 5.97 -0.86
N LEU A 116 16.60 6.22 -0.74
CA LEU A 116 17.59 5.21 -0.39
C LEU A 116 17.37 4.71 1.06
N PRO A 117 17.92 3.54 1.44
CA PRO A 117 17.67 2.96 2.76
C PRO A 117 17.90 3.91 3.94
N ASP A 118 18.98 4.69 3.93
CA ASP A 118 19.26 5.67 4.98
C ASP A 118 18.23 6.79 5.03
N GLU A 119 17.74 7.25 3.88
CA GLU A 119 16.72 8.30 3.79
C GLU A 119 15.39 7.80 4.35
N GLN A 120 15.03 6.54 4.06
CA GLN A 120 13.85 5.91 4.65
C GLN A 120 13.97 5.83 6.18
N CYS A 121 15.13 5.43 6.70
CA CYS A 121 15.37 5.40 8.14
C CYS A 121 15.24 6.80 8.78
N LYS A 122 15.75 7.84 8.12
CA LYS A 122 15.64 9.23 8.60
C LYS A 122 14.21 9.74 8.66
N ILE A 123 13.41 9.40 7.64
CA ILE A 123 12.00 9.77 7.57
C ILE A 123 11.20 9.10 8.70
N ILE A 124 11.46 7.81 8.95
CA ILE A 124 10.69 7.02 9.92
C ILE A 124 11.14 7.28 11.37
N ASN A 125 12.45 7.34 11.62
CA ASN A 125 13.02 7.32 12.98
C ASN A 125 13.70 8.65 13.39
N GLY A 126 13.78 9.61 12.47
CA GLY A 126 14.37 10.92 12.70
C GLY A 126 15.75 11.12 12.05
N ALA A 127 16.19 12.36 11.94
CA ALA A 127 17.32 12.78 11.10
C ALA A 127 18.67 12.08 11.40
N ASN A 128 18.84 11.54 12.60
CA ASN A 128 20.07 10.87 13.05
C ASN A 128 20.07 9.35 12.77
N SER A 129 19.02 8.80 12.16
CA SER A 129 18.90 7.38 11.87
C SER A 129 19.54 7.00 10.53
N TYR A 130 19.90 5.72 10.40
CA TYR A 130 20.53 5.14 9.22
C TYR A 130 20.13 3.66 9.09
N PHE A 131 20.33 3.10 7.90
CA PHE A 131 19.99 1.72 7.61
C PHE A 131 20.91 0.74 8.34
N CYS A 132 20.32 -0.16 9.13
CA CYS A 132 21.03 -1.24 9.79
C CYS A 132 21.08 -2.46 8.86
N GLY A 133 22.14 -2.56 8.05
CA GLY A 133 22.40 -3.71 7.20
C GLY A 133 23.89 -3.93 6.94
N VAL A 134 24.27 -5.17 6.67
CA VAL A 134 25.66 -5.50 6.32
C VAL A 134 25.92 -5.00 4.90
N CYS A 135 26.77 -3.98 4.76
CA CYS A 135 27.29 -3.57 3.47
C CYS A 135 28.37 -4.58 3.03
N THR A 136 27.96 -5.71 2.45
CA THR A 136 28.92 -6.63 1.83
C THR A 136 29.34 -6.03 0.50
N LEU A 137 30.37 -5.18 0.50
CA LEU A 137 31.14 -4.87 -0.70
C LEU A 137 31.74 -6.19 -1.20
N TYR A 138 31.08 -6.84 -2.17
CA TYR A 138 31.80 -7.76 -3.04
C TYR A 138 32.75 -6.92 -3.88
N VAL A 139 33.96 -6.71 -3.36
CA VAL A 139 35.09 -6.32 -4.19
C VAL A 139 35.31 -7.50 -5.14
N LEU A 140 34.79 -7.40 -6.37
CA LEU A 140 35.13 -8.34 -7.42
C LEU A 140 36.66 -8.38 -7.51
N PRO A 141 37.30 -9.56 -7.45
CA PRO A 141 38.75 -9.62 -7.58
C PRO A 141 39.11 -9.10 -8.96
N VAL A 142 39.89 -8.02 -9.01
CA VAL A 142 40.57 -7.59 -10.23
C VAL A 142 41.46 -8.75 -10.64
N ARG A 143 41.10 -9.45 -11.73
CA ARG A 143 42.02 -10.38 -12.39
C ARG A 143 43.20 -9.55 -12.90
N THR A 144 44.31 -9.57 -12.19
CA THR A 144 45.59 -9.18 -12.78
C THR A 144 46.03 -10.33 -13.68
N SER A 145 46.07 -10.06 -14.98
CA SER A 145 46.72 -10.94 -15.96
C SER A 145 48.22 -10.94 -15.70
N LYS A 146 48.76 -12.10 -15.37
CA LYS A 146 50.16 -12.44 -15.70
C LYS A 146 50.15 -13.39 -16.87
#